data_AF-A0A3N5VRZ9-F1
#
_entry.id   AF-A0A3N5VRZ9-F1
#
_cell.length_a   1.000
_cell.length_b   1.000
_cell.length_c   1.000
_cell.angle_alpha   90.00
_cell.angle_beta   90.00
_cell.angle_gamma   90.00
#
_symmetry.space_group_name_H-M   'P 1'
#
loop_
_entity.id
_entity.type
_entity.pdbx_description
1 polymer ?
#
loop_
_entity_poly.entity_id
_entity_poly.type
_entity_poly.pdbx_seq_one_letter_code
_entity_poly.pdbx_strand_id
1 'polypeptide(L)'
;MNSSTNPSKLFRPLLVAGIIILAFGITCIWIGANLDLREESAGFTIIGWRFLISGLVSIIFAYVAKYFEFISSYTRYMLKQIKYWRNPKENRFSDWYKP
;
A
#
# COMPACT_ATOMS: atom_id res chain seq x y z
N MET A 1 12.57 -30.06 13.14
CA MET A 1 12.97 -28.64 13.08
C MET A 1 13.01 -28.27 11.61
N ASN A 2 11.87 -27.89 11.02
CA ASN A 2 11.71 -27.80 9.55
C ASN A 2 11.58 -26.34 9.07
N SER A 3 12.71 -25.85 8.54
CA SER A 3 12.86 -25.16 7.25
C SER A 3 11.72 -24.28 6.69
N SER A 4 12.07 -23.00 6.52
CA SER A 4 11.66 -22.09 5.43
C SER A 4 10.32 -21.32 5.50
N THR A 5 10.16 -20.49 6.54
CA THR A 5 9.32 -19.28 6.45
C THR A 5 10.03 -18.23 5.59
N ASN A 6 10.05 -18.45 4.26
CA ASN A 6 10.51 -17.46 3.30
C ASN A 6 9.46 -16.34 3.24
N PRO A 7 9.74 -15.10 3.69
CA PRO A 7 8.79 -13.98 3.61
C PRO A 7 8.36 -13.66 2.16
N SER A 8 9.11 -14.16 1.16
CA SER A 8 8.77 -14.07 -0.26
C SER A 8 7.58 -14.93 -0.70
N LYS A 9 7.15 -15.94 0.07
CA LYS A 9 6.03 -16.82 -0.33
C LYS A 9 4.67 -16.12 -0.31
N LEU A 10 4.47 -15.11 0.54
CA LEU A 10 3.20 -14.37 0.67
C LEU A 10 3.09 -13.17 -0.28
N PHE A 11 4.21 -12.62 -0.75
CA PHE A 11 4.21 -11.45 -1.63
C PHE A 11 3.53 -11.73 -2.98
N ARG A 12 3.93 -12.82 -3.62
CA ARG A 12 3.43 -13.20 -4.95
C ARG A 12 1.92 -13.45 -4.98
N PRO A 13 1.33 -14.25 -4.07
CA PRO A 13 -0.12 -14.45 -4.06
C PRO A 13 -0.88 -13.16 -3.72
N LEU A 14 -0.37 -12.30 -2.83
CA LEU A 14 -1.03 -11.05 -2.48
C LEU A 14 -1.03 -10.05 -3.65
N LEU A 15 0.10 -9.95 -4.37
CA LEU A 15 0.21 -9.11 -5.56
C LEU A 15 -0.70 -9.63 -6.68
N VAL A 16 -0.74 -10.94 -6.91
CA VAL A 16 -1.63 -11.55 -7.92
C VAL A 16 -3.09 -11.30 -7.56
N ALA A 17 -3.49 -11.48 -6.31
CA ALA A 17 -4.85 -11.18 -5.85
C ALA A 17 -5.20 -9.70 -6.09
N GLY A 18 -4.30 -8.77 -5.76
CA GLY A 18 -4.49 -7.34 -6.04
C GLY A 18 -4.67 -7.01 -7.52
N ILE A 19 -3.88 -7.63 -8.41
CA ILE A 19 -4.04 -7.48 -9.87
C ILE A 19 -5.39 -8.01 -10.35
N ILE A 20 -5.81 -9.18 -9.87
CA ILE A 20 -7.11 -9.77 -10.24
C ILE A 20 -8.26 -8.85 -9.81
N ILE A 21 -8.18 -8.30 -8.59
CA ILE A 21 -9.17 -7.35 -8.06
C ILE A 21 -9.23 -6.07 -8.91
N LEU A 22 -8.08 -5.55 -9.35
CA LEU A 22 -8.03 -4.40 -10.27
C LEU A 22 -8.68 -4.73 -11.62
N ALA A 23 -8.34 -5.87 -12.23
CA ALA A 23 -8.91 -6.30 -13.50
C ALA A 23 -10.44 -6.46 -13.41
N PHE A 24 -10.93 -6.99 -12.29
CA PHE A 24 -12.35 -7.09 -12.01
C PHE A 24 -13.01 -5.70 -11.89
N GLY A 25 -12.40 -4.76 -11.16
CA GLY A 25 -12.89 -3.39 -11.05
C GLY A 25 -12.97 -2.66 -12.40
N ILE A 26 -11.95 -2.80 -13.26
CA ILE A 26 -11.94 -2.25 -14.63
C ILE A 26 -13.10 -2.84 -15.45
N THR A 27 -13.30 -4.16 -15.35
CA THR A 27 -14.39 -4.84 -16.06
C THR A 27 -15.76 -4.35 -15.61
N CYS A 28 -15.97 -4.13 -14.30
CA CYS A 28 -17.22 -3.56 -13.78
C CYS A 28 -17.48 -2.14 -14.29
N ILE A 29 -16.46 -1.29 -14.37
CA ILE A 29 -16.59 0.07 -14.93
C ILE A 29 -16.91 0.00 -16.42
N TRP A 30 -16.26 -0.92 -17.15
CA TRP A 30 -16.50 -1.10 -18.57
C TRP A 30 -17.92 -1.59 -18.87
N ILE A 31 -18.44 -2.53 -18.07
CA ILE A 31 -19.83 -2.98 -18.14
C ILE A 31 -20.79 -1.83 -17.81
N GLY A 32 -20.52 -1.06 -16.75
CA GLY A 32 -21.30 0.11 -16.39
C GLY A 32 -21.37 1.15 -17.52
N ALA A 33 -20.26 1.38 -18.22
CA ALA A 33 -20.20 2.33 -19.33
C ALA A 33 -20.95 1.87 -20.60
N ASN A 34 -21.14 0.56 -20.80
CA ASN A 34 -21.84 0.00 -21.96
C ASN A 34 -23.32 -0.34 -21.68
N LEU A 35 -23.77 -0.24 -20.42
CA LEU A 35 -25.18 -0.42 -20.06
C LEU A 35 -25.97 0.87 -20.29
N ASP A 36 -26.96 0.80 -21.17
CA ASP A 36 -27.86 1.92 -21.52
C ASP A 36 -28.90 2.21 -20.41
N LEU A 37 -28.97 1.35 -19.39
CA LEU A 37 -29.79 1.52 -18.20
C LEU A 37 -29.09 2.47 -17.21
N ARG A 38 -29.47 3.75 -17.24
CA ARG A 38 -28.90 4.86 -16.45
C ARG A 38 -28.75 4.56 -14.93
N GLU A 39 -29.67 3.82 -14.34
CA GLU A 39 -29.64 3.50 -12.89
C GLU A 39 -28.70 2.33 -12.56
N GLU A 40 -28.70 1.27 -13.35
CA GLU A 40 -27.83 0.11 -13.13
C GLU A 40 -26.37 0.43 -13.48
N SER A 41 -26.15 1.22 -14.53
CA SER A 41 -24.84 1.73 -14.95
C SER A 41 -24.11 2.48 -13.82
N ALA A 42 -24.83 3.32 -13.08
CA ALA A 42 -24.28 4.07 -11.95
C ALA A 42 -23.84 3.13 -10.81
N GLY A 43 -24.65 2.10 -10.51
CA GLY A 43 -24.35 1.09 -9.50
C GLY A 43 -23.07 0.30 -9.83
N PHE A 44 -22.95 -0.17 -11.07
CA PHE A 44 -21.76 -0.89 -11.54
C PHE A 44 -20.48 -0.04 -11.52
N THR A 45 -20.60 1.24 -11.87
CA THR A 45 -19.46 2.17 -11.85
C THR A 45 -18.97 2.44 -10.43
N ILE A 46 -19.89 2.63 -9.47
CA ILE A 46 -19.55 2.82 -8.05
C ILE A 46 -18.87 1.58 -7.48
N ILE A 47 -19.38 0.39 -7.77
CA ILE A 47 -18.82 -0.88 -7.32
C ILE A 47 -17.42 -1.07 -7.93
N GLY A 48 -17.27 -0.85 -9.23
CA GLY A 48 -15.99 -0.94 -9.92
C GLY A 48 -14.92 -0.03 -9.32
N TRP A 49 -15.29 1.20 -8.94
CA TRP A 49 -14.37 2.12 -8.27
C TRP A 49 -13.92 1.63 -6.89
N ARG A 50 -14.82 1.01 -6.11
CA ARG A 50 -14.47 0.40 -4.81
C ARG A 50 -13.50 -0.78 -4.97
N PHE A 51 -13.71 -1.60 -6.01
CA PHE A 51 -12.78 -2.68 -6.35
C PHE A 51 -11.42 -2.15 -6.82
N LEU A 52 -11.37 -1.04 -7.55
CA LEU A 52 -10.11 -0.39 -7.92
C LEU A 52 -9.33 0.08 -6.69
N ILE A 53 -9.99 0.77 -5.76
CA ILE A 53 -9.35 1.26 -4.53
C ILE A 53 -8.85 0.08 -3.69
N SER A 54 -9.64 -0.98 -3.51
CA SER A 54 -9.25 -2.13 -2.71
C SER A 54 -8.10 -2.92 -3.35
N GLY A 55 -8.11 -3.09 -4.68
CA GLY A 55 -7.01 -3.72 -5.43
C GLY A 55 -5.71 -2.94 -5.30
N LEU A 56 -5.76 -1.62 -5.41
CA LEU A 56 -4.61 -0.75 -5.23
C LEU A 56 -4.04 -0.85 -3.80
N VAL A 57 -4.91 -0.79 -2.80
CA VAL A 57 -4.53 -0.94 -1.38
C VAL A 57 -3.87 -2.31 -1.14
N SER A 58 -4.41 -3.38 -1.71
CA SER A 58 -3.84 -4.74 -1.61
C SER A 58 -2.41 -4.81 -2.17
N ILE A 59 -2.18 -4.18 -3.34
CA ILE A 59 -0.83 -4.11 -3.94
C ILE A 59 0.12 -3.32 -3.03
N ILE A 60 -0.31 -2.18 -2.48
CA ILE A 60 0.49 -1.40 -1.53
C ILE A 60 0.87 -2.28 -0.33
N PHE A 61 -0.08 -3.00 0.27
CA PHE A 61 0.21 -3.92 1.37
C PHE A 61 1.18 -5.03 0.97
N ALA A 62 1.10 -5.55 -0.25
CA ALA A 62 2.05 -6.54 -0.75
C ALA A 62 3.47 -5.96 -0.78
N TYR A 63 3.63 -4.75 -1.30
CA TYR A 63 4.92 -4.06 -1.32
C TYR A 63 5.42 -3.75 0.09
N VAL A 64 4.54 -3.28 0.99
CA VAL A 64 4.88 -3.04 2.39
C VAL A 64 5.37 -4.32 3.07
N ALA A 65 4.69 -5.45 2.84
CA ALA A 65 5.09 -6.74 3.42
C ALA A 65 6.44 -7.22 2.88
N LYS A 66 6.73 -7.02 1.58
CA LYS A 66 8.00 -7.40 0.97
C LYS A 66 9.18 -6.54 1.44
N TYR A 67 8.95 -5.24 1.61
CA TYR A 67 9.99 -4.27 1.98
C TYR A 67 9.90 -3.83 3.44
N PHE A 68 9.31 -4.66 4.31
CA PHE A 68 9.00 -4.30 5.70
C PHE A 68 10.24 -3.85 6.50
N GLU A 69 11.39 -4.50 6.32
CA GLU A 69 12.64 -4.12 7.01
C GLU A 69 13.15 -2.73 6.58
N PHE A 70 13.05 -2.42 5.28
CA PHE A 70 13.44 -1.13 4.73
C PHE A 70 12.47 -0.02 5.17
N ILE A 71 11.17 -0.29 5.07
CA ILE A 71 10.11 0.65 5.45
C ILE A 71 10.17 0.93 6.96
N SER A 72 10.29 -0.11 7.81
CA SER A 72 10.37 0.09 9.26
C SER A 72 11.60 0.90 9.68
N SER A 73 12.74 0.69 9.02
CA SER A 73 13.96 1.48 9.24
C SER A 73 13.76 2.94 8.83
N TYR A 74 13.15 3.18 7.67
CA TYR A 74 12.83 4.52 7.18
C TYR A 74 11.81 5.24 8.07
N THR A 75 10.73 4.56 8.49
CA THR A 75 9.73 5.10 9.41
C THR A 75 10.36 5.44 10.76
N ARG A 76 11.23 4.58 11.30
CA ARG A 76 11.95 4.87 12.56
C ARG A 76 12.87 6.08 12.41
N TYR A 77 13.53 6.24 11.26
CA TYR A 77 14.34 7.43 10.96
C TYR A 77 13.49 8.70 10.90
N MET A 78 12.36 8.67 10.18
CA MET A 78 11.43 9.79 10.09
C MET A 78 10.83 10.16 11.44
N LEU A 79 10.43 9.17 12.25
CA LEU A 79 9.93 9.41 13.61
C LEU A 79 11.00 10.05 14.51
N LYS A 80 12.27 9.65 14.37
CA LYS A 80 13.38 10.30 15.07
C LYS A 80 13.57 11.74 14.60
N GLN A 81 13.53 12.02 13.30
CA GLN A 81 13.59 13.39 12.79
C GLN A 81 12.46 14.26 13.34
N ILE A 82 11.22 13.76 13.35
CA ILE A 82 10.06 14.46 13.92
C ILE A 82 10.27 14.69 15.43
N LYS A 83 10.76 13.70 16.17
CA LYS A 83 11.09 13.84 17.59
C LYS A 83 12.16 14.91 17.83
N TYR A 84 13.23 14.92 17.03
CA TYR A 84 14.30 15.92 17.13
C TYR A 84 13.85 17.33 16.74
N TRP A 85 12.93 17.46 15.77
CA TRP A 85 12.32 18.74 15.44
C TRP A 85 11.47 19.28 16.60
N ARG A 86 10.74 18.39 17.29
CA ARG A 86 9.89 18.76 18.44
C ARG A 86 10.67 19.01 19.73
N ASN A 87 11.83 18.38 19.90
CA ASN A 87 12.66 18.52 21.09
C ASN A 87 14.16 18.61 20.71
N PRO A 88 14.63 19.81 20.29
CA PRO A 88 15.97 19.98 19.71
C PRO A 88 17.12 19.69 20.70
N LYS A 89 16.85 19.70 22.01
CA LYS A 89 17.85 19.39 23.06
C LYS A 89 18.20 17.89 23.15
N GLU A 90 17.34 16.99 22.68
CA GLU A 90 17.63 15.54 22.60
C GLU A 90 18.40 15.16 21.32
N ASN A 91 18.64 16.12 20.42
CA ASN A 91 19.31 15.87 19.16
C ASN A 91 20.81 15.63 19.36
N ARG A 92 21.22 14.35 19.43
CA ARG A 92 22.62 13.91 19.58
C ARG A 92 23.51 14.25 18.39
N PHE A 93 22.95 14.75 17.29
CA PHE A 93 23.69 15.19 16.11
C PHE A 93 23.93 16.70 16.08
N SER A 94 23.40 17.46 17.05
CA SER A 94 23.63 18.91 17.12
C SER A 94 25.11 19.26 17.38
N ASP A 95 25.84 18.38 18.06
CA ASP A 95 27.28 18.55 18.33
C ASP A 95 28.17 18.20 17.13
N TRP A 96 27.65 17.52 16.10
CA TRP A 96 28.44 17.16 14.91
C TRP A 96 28.73 18.35 13.98
N TYR A 97 27.93 19.41 14.11
CA TYR A 97 28.06 20.67 13.36
C TYR A 97 28.68 21.79 14.19
N LYS A 98 29.10 21.53 15.44
CA LYS A 98 29.85 22.52 16.20
C LYS A 98 31.28 22.56 15.64
N PRO A 99 31.78 23.75 15.26
CA PRO A 99 33.11 23.94 14.70
C PRO A 99 34.21 23.55 15.70
#